data_AF-A0A946MX92-F1
#
_entry.id   AF-A0A946MX92-F1
#
_cell.length_a   1.000
_cell.length_b   1.000
_cell.length_c   1.000
_cell.angle_alpha   90.00
_cell.angle_beta   90.00
_cell.angle_gamma   90.00
#
_symmetry.space_group_name_H-M   'P 1'
#
loop_
_entity.id
_entity.type
_entity.pdbx_description
1 polymer ?
#
loop_
_entity_poly.entity_id
_entity_poly.type
_entity_poly.pdbx_seq_one_letter_code
_entity_poly.pdbx_strand_id
1 'polypeptide(L)'
;DPAGATIELLQQGQKGSEPDLEARHPIANGAILAHVTLRVRDLAAAQNWCAEQGLHLISVQPLDAYGFTLYFYAYNQETPPHGSLTAVANRPWLWRRPYTLLELQHLHGAGSQPGASGPLLALEARDAQSAGSISLPLAGLNV
;
A
#
# COMPACT_ATOMS: atom_id res chain seq x y z
N ASP A 1 -11.05 1.43 8.37
CA ASP A 1 -11.53 0.59 9.49
C ASP A 1 -11.87 1.52 10.66
N PRO A 2 -12.29 1.02 11.84
CA PRO A 2 -12.55 1.89 13.00
C PRO A 2 -11.34 2.71 13.49
N ALA A 3 -10.11 2.32 13.12
CA ALA A 3 -8.88 3.01 13.47
C ALA A 3 -8.45 4.05 12.42
N GLY A 4 -9.22 4.23 11.34
CA GLY A 4 -8.92 5.19 10.27
C GLY A 4 -8.02 4.65 9.15
N ALA A 5 -7.68 3.36 9.15
CA ALA A 5 -6.96 2.74 8.05
C ALA A 5 -7.86 2.64 6.80
N THR A 6 -7.31 2.97 5.64
CA THR A 6 -8.01 2.72 4.37
C THR A 6 -7.95 1.23 4.05
N ILE A 7 -9.10 0.61 3.83
CA ILE A 7 -9.20 -0.80 3.40
C ILE A 7 -9.68 -0.81 1.96
N GLU A 8 -8.88 -1.37 1.07
CA GLU A 8 -9.19 -1.50 -0.35
C GLU A 8 -9.49 -2.96 -0.69
N LEU A 9 -10.55 -3.19 -1.45
CA LEU A 9 -10.87 -4.50 -2.01
C LEU A 9 -10.34 -4.55 -3.43
N LEU A 10 -9.29 -5.34 -3.64
CA LEU A 10 -8.64 -5.51 -4.92
C LEU A 10 -9.10 -6.81 -5.59
N GLN A 11 -9.65 -6.70 -6.79
CA GLN A 11 -9.84 -7.87 -7.63
C GLN A 11 -8.50 -8.29 -8.25
N GLN A 12 -8.09 -9.53 -7.99
CA GLN A 12 -6.89 -10.08 -8.61
C GLN A 12 -7.20 -10.58 -10.02
N GLY A 13 -6.62 -9.92 -11.04
CA GLY A 13 -6.81 -10.26 -12.44
C GLY A 13 -7.77 -9.34 -13.18
N GLN A 14 -8.02 -9.64 -14.45
CA GLN A 14 -8.87 -8.84 -15.31
C GLN A 14 -10.34 -9.17 -15.00
N LYS A 15 -11.22 -8.18 -15.15
CA LYS A 15 -12.66 -8.41 -15.17
C LYS A 15 -13.01 -9.47 -16.22
N GLY A 16 -13.74 -10.51 -15.86
CA GLY A 16 -14.06 -11.65 -16.72
C GLY A 16 -13.02 -12.77 -16.72
N SER A 17 -11.91 -12.62 -16.00
CA SER A 17 -10.93 -13.69 -15.78
C SER A 17 -11.07 -14.33 -14.39
N GLU A 18 -12.22 -14.13 -13.72
CA GLU A 18 -12.49 -14.74 -12.44
C GLU A 18 -12.58 -16.27 -12.64
N PRO A 19 -11.92 -17.07 -11.79
CA PRO A 19 -12.12 -18.50 -11.85
C PRO A 19 -13.58 -18.81 -11.46
N ASP A 20 -14.20 -19.75 -12.16
CA ASP A 20 -15.54 -20.25 -11.80
C ASP A 20 -15.41 -20.99 -10.46
N LEU A 21 -15.76 -20.29 -9.38
CA LEU A 21 -15.55 -20.73 -8.01
C LEU A 21 -16.89 -20.78 -7.30
N GLU A 22 -17.25 -21.97 -6.86
CA GLU A 22 -18.24 -22.16 -5.80
C GLU A 22 -17.83 -21.29 -4.60
N ALA A 23 -18.68 -20.33 -4.23
CA ALA A 23 -18.39 -19.38 -3.17
C ALA A 23 -18.37 -20.09 -1.81
N ARG A 24 -17.18 -20.55 -1.39
CA ARG A 24 -16.97 -21.27 -0.12
C ARG A 24 -16.70 -20.33 1.07
N HIS A 25 -16.49 -19.04 0.83
CA HIS A 25 -16.21 -18.05 1.85
C HIS A 25 -16.87 -16.70 1.48
N PRO A 26 -17.29 -15.86 2.46
CA PRO A 26 -17.95 -14.58 2.21
C PRO A 26 -17.14 -13.58 1.38
N ILE A 27 -15.82 -13.80 1.29
CA ILE A 27 -14.90 -13.04 0.44
C ILE A 27 -14.15 -14.04 -0.46
N ALA A 28 -14.78 -14.38 -1.59
CA ALA A 28 -14.26 -15.24 -2.67
C ALA A 28 -13.62 -16.57 -2.18
N ASN A 29 -12.68 -17.15 -2.92
CA ASN A 29 -11.98 -18.39 -2.57
C ASN A 29 -10.79 -18.15 -1.60
N GLY A 30 -11.01 -17.31 -0.59
CA GLY A 30 -9.98 -16.89 0.37
C GLY A 30 -9.39 -15.53 0.00
N ALA A 31 -9.67 -14.53 0.83
CA ALA A 31 -9.03 -13.23 0.73
C ALA A 31 -7.59 -13.31 1.24
N ILE A 32 -6.68 -12.63 0.55
CA ILE A 32 -5.34 -12.38 1.04
C ILE A 32 -5.20 -10.92 1.44
N LEU A 33 -4.29 -10.62 2.37
CA LEU A 33 -3.78 -9.27 2.51
C LEU A 33 -2.85 -8.98 1.33
N ALA A 34 -3.39 -8.35 0.29
CA ALA A 34 -2.67 -8.17 -0.96
C ALA A 34 -1.52 -7.18 -0.83
N HIS A 35 -1.79 -5.95 -0.39
CA HIS A 35 -0.78 -4.91 -0.24
C HIS A 35 -0.81 -4.29 1.17
N VAL A 36 0.35 -3.83 1.62
CA VAL A 36 0.49 -2.87 2.72
C VAL A 36 1.12 -1.61 2.14
N THR A 37 0.43 -0.48 2.22
CA THR A 37 0.90 0.78 1.62
C THR A 37 1.46 1.73 2.68
N LEU A 38 2.68 2.20 2.46
CA LEU A 38 3.32 3.24 3.26
C LEU A 38 3.57 4.48 2.41
N ARG A 39 3.25 5.66 2.94
CA ARG A 39 3.61 6.93 2.28
C ARG A 39 4.99 7.35 2.75
N VAL A 40 5.87 7.67 1.82
CA VAL A 40 7.25 8.04 2.10
C VAL A 40 7.64 9.33 1.38
N ARG A 41 8.61 10.05 1.94
CA ARG A 41 9.24 11.23 1.29
C ARG A 41 10.74 11.05 1.12
N ASP A 42 11.39 10.39 2.08
CA ASP A 42 12.78 9.97 1.93
C ASP A 42 12.81 8.59 1.27
N LEU A 43 12.85 8.58 -0.06
CA LEU A 43 12.91 7.34 -0.82
C LEU A 43 14.19 6.55 -0.51
N ALA A 44 15.33 7.24 -0.33
CA ALA A 44 16.61 6.56 -0.11
C ALA A 44 16.60 5.82 1.24
N ALA A 45 16.13 6.46 2.31
CA ALA A 45 15.97 5.82 3.61
C ALA A 45 15.00 4.63 3.54
N ALA A 46 13.85 4.80 2.86
CA ALA A 46 12.88 3.72 2.72
C ALA A 46 13.43 2.53 1.89
N GLN A 47 14.22 2.81 0.86
CA GLN A 47 14.89 1.79 0.04
C GLN A 47 15.94 1.01 0.83
N ASN A 48 16.74 1.72 1.65
CA ASN A 48 17.72 1.09 2.53
C ASN A 48 17.02 0.19 3.55
N TRP A 49 15.96 0.67 4.19
CA TRP A 49 15.15 -0.14 5.11
C TRP A 49 14.59 -1.39 4.43
N CYS A 50 14.03 -1.26 3.22
CA CYS A 50 13.55 -2.41 2.46
C CYS A 50 14.65 -3.45 2.20
N ALA A 51 15.85 -2.99 1.83
CA ALA A 51 17.00 -3.87 1.60
C ALA A 51 17.46 -4.57 2.88
N GLU A 52 17.48 -3.86 4.02
CA GLU A 52 17.78 -4.44 5.34
C GLU A 52 16.77 -5.51 5.77
N GLN A 53 15.50 -5.36 5.36
CA GLN A 53 14.46 -6.37 5.57
C GLN A 53 14.53 -7.54 4.54
N GLY A 54 15.48 -7.52 3.61
CA GLY A 54 15.60 -8.54 2.55
C GLY A 54 14.52 -8.44 1.47
N LEU A 55 13.89 -7.28 1.32
CA LEU A 55 12.88 -7.05 0.29
C LEU A 55 13.51 -6.64 -1.04
N HIS A 56 12.92 -7.11 -2.12
CA HIS A 56 13.35 -6.87 -3.49
C HIS A 56 12.34 -5.99 -4.23
N LEU A 57 12.84 -4.97 -4.92
CA LEU A 57 12.02 -4.12 -5.78
C LEU A 57 11.61 -4.87 -7.04
N ILE A 58 10.31 -5.03 -7.27
CA ILE A 58 9.77 -5.82 -8.39
C ILE A 58 8.91 -5.00 -9.37
N SER A 59 8.49 -3.78 -9.00
CA SER A 59 7.81 -2.87 -9.93
C SER A 59 7.93 -1.41 -9.49
N VAL A 60 8.01 -0.50 -10.46
CA VAL A 60 7.97 0.95 -10.26
C VAL A 60 6.88 1.53 -11.16
N GLN A 61 5.99 2.34 -10.60
CA GLN A 61 4.89 2.95 -11.35
C GLN A 61 4.87 4.46 -11.10
N PRO A 62 5.51 5.25 -11.98
CA PRO A 62 5.41 6.70 -11.93
C PRO A 62 3.97 7.14 -12.17
N LEU A 63 3.46 7.99 -11.29
CA LEU A 63 2.14 8.60 -11.35
C LEU A 63 2.30 10.11 -11.20
N ASP A 64 3.19 10.69 -12.00
CA ASP A 64 3.67 12.08 -11.89
C ASP A 64 2.52 13.10 -11.94
N ALA A 65 1.46 12.80 -12.71
CA ALA A 65 0.25 13.62 -12.78
C ALA A 65 -0.47 13.77 -11.41
N TYR A 66 -0.21 12.84 -10.49
CA TYR A 66 -0.74 12.83 -9.12
C TYR A 66 0.34 13.17 -8.08
N GLY A 67 1.56 13.49 -8.50
CA GLY A 67 2.65 13.91 -7.62
C GLY A 67 3.25 12.80 -6.77
N PHE A 68 3.21 11.54 -7.22
CA PHE A 68 3.90 10.44 -6.52
C PHE A 68 4.34 9.32 -7.47
N THR A 69 5.19 8.44 -6.95
CA THR A 69 5.61 7.19 -7.60
C THR A 69 5.35 6.02 -6.66
N LEU A 70 4.81 4.92 -7.19
CA LEU A 70 4.66 3.67 -6.45
C LEU A 70 5.88 2.77 -6.66
N TYR A 71 6.41 2.22 -5.59
CA TYR A 71 7.46 1.20 -5.60
C TYR A 71 6.94 -0.05 -4.91
N PHE A 72 6.91 -1.18 -5.61
CA PHE A 72 6.42 -2.44 -5.09
C PHE A 72 7.56 -3.38 -4.73
N TYR A 73 7.55 -3.84 -3.50
CA TYR A 73 8.54 -4.73 -2.92
C TYR A 73 7.93 -6.08 -2.55
N ALA A 74 8.71 -7.14 -2.73
CA ALA A 74 8.38 -8.49 -2.30
C ALA A 74 9.57 -9.12 -1.57
N TYR A 75 9.30 -10.10 -0.71
CA TYR A 75 10.36 -10.85 -0.02
C TYR A 75 11.04 -11.89 -0.93
N ASN A 76 10.44 -12.21 -2.08
CA ASN A 76 10.93 -13.23 -3.00
C ASN A 76 11.55 -12.60 -4.26
N GLN A 77 12.41 -13.37 -4.93
CA GLN A 77 13.13 -12.95 -6.14
C GLN A 77 12.46 -13.47 -7.41
N GLU A 78 11.13 -13.35 -7.49
CA GLU A 78 10.44 -13.70 -8.74
C GLU A 78 10.79 -12.70 -9.84
N THR A 79 10.99 -13.22 -11.05
CA THR A 79 11.32 -12.39 -12.21
C THR A 79 10.03 -11.92 -12.89
N PRO A 80 9.81 -10.61 -13.05
CA PRO A 80 8.66 -10.11 -13.78
C PRO A 80 8.74 -10.50 -15.28
N PRO A 81 7.59 -10.61 -15.99
CA PRO A 81 7.57 -10.99 -17.40
C PRO A 81 8.40 -10.09 -18.32
N HIS A 82 8.55 -8.82 -17.95
CA HIS A 82 9.35 -7.84 -18.67
C HIS A 82 10.47 -7.31 -17.77
N GLY A 83 11.70 -7.23 -18.30
CA GLY A 83 12.88 -6.85 -17.51
C GLY A 83 12.90 -5.40 -17.00
N SER A 84 12.17 -4.50 -17.64
CA SER A 84 11.97 -3.14 -17.11
C SER A 84 10.94 -3.11 -15.98
N LEU A 85 11.34 -2.61 -14.81
CA LEU A 85 10.47 -2.45 -13.63
C LEU A 85 9.29 -1.49 -13.86
N THR A 86 9.41 -0.58 -14.83
CA THR A 86 8.37 0.41 -15.19
C THR A 86 7.42 -0.07 -16.28
N ALA A 87 7.61 -1.29 -16.80
CA ALA A 87 6.78 -1.81 -17.88
C ALA A 87 5.33 -2.03 -17.42
N VAL A 88 4.38 -1.38 -18.09
CA VAL A 88 2.93 -1.57 -17.86
C VAL A 88 2.53 -3.03 -18.02
N ALA A 89 3.21 -3.76 -18.91
CA ALA A 89 3.01 -5.20 -19.12
C ALA A 89 3.23 -6.06 -17.87
N ASN A 90 3.98 -5.58 -16.86
CA ASN A 90 4.20 -6.29 -15.62
C ASN A 90 3.03 -6.18 -14.62
N ARG A 91 2.13 -5.21 -14.78
CA ARG A 91 1.06 -4.95 -13.79
C ARG A 91 0.08 -6.11 -13.62
N PRO A 92 -0.41 -6.78 -14.70
CA PRO A 92 -1.27 -7.96 -14.54
C PRO A 92 -0.59 -9.10 -13.77
N TRP A 93 0.73 -9.25 -13.93
CA TRP A 93 1.51 -10.24 -13.18
C TRP A 93 1.66 -9.84 -11.70
N LEU A 94 1.96 -8.56 -11.43
CA LEU A 94 2.12 -7.98 -10.10
C LEU A 94 0.84 -8.16 -9.26
N TRP A 95 -0.32 -7.76 -9.78
CA TRP A 95 -1.59 -7.82 -9.04
C TRP A 95 -2.11 -9.24 -8.76
N ARG A 96 -1.48 -10.25 -9.38
CA ARG A 96 -1.80 -11.67 -9.18
C ARG A 96 -0.85 -12.39 -8.23
N ARG A 97 0.06 -11.69 -7.54
CA ARG A 97 0.94 -12.34 -6.57
C ARG A 97 0.09 -12.95 -5.43
N PRO A 98 0.32 -14.23 -5.06
CA PRO A 98 -0.43 -14.90 -3.99
C PRO A 98 0.13 -14.61 -2.60
N TYR A 99 0.73 -13.42 -2.40
CA TYR A 99 1.38 -13.01 -1.16
C TYR A 99 1.36 -11.49 -1.03
N THR A 100 1.62 -11.00 0.18
CA THR A 100 1.59 -9.57 0.48
C THR A 100 2.75 -8.82 -0.17
N LEU A 101 2.43 -7.72 -0.84
CA LEU A 101 3.41 -6.75 -1.35
C LEU A 101 3.50 -5.55 -0.42
N LEU A 102 4.71 -5.01 -0.25
CA LEU A 102 4.90 -3.69 0.33
C LEU A 102 4.84 -2.66 -0.80
N GLU A 103 3.92 -1.71 -0.69
CA GLU A 103 3.76 -0.60 -1.62
C GLU A 103 4.27 0.69 -0.96
N LEU A 104 5.37 1.24 -1.47
CA LEU A 104 5.82 2.57 -1.08
C LEU A 104 5.21 3.59 -2.04
N GLN A 105 4.34 4.44 -1.52
CA GLN A 105 3.85 5.63 -2.19
C GLN A 105 4.79 6.80 -1.89
N HIS A 106 5.79 6.99 -2.75
CA HIS A 106 6.75 8.07 -2.63
C HIS A 106 6.16 9.39 -3.13
N LEU A 107 5.85 10.29 -2.20
CA LEU A 107 5.28 11.60 -2.47
C LEU A 107 6.35 12.56 -2.98
N HIS A 108 6.12 13.16 -4.14
CA HIS A 108 7.03 14.15 -4.70
C HIS A 108 6.90 15.50 -3.97
N GLY A 109 7.94 16.31 -4.07
CA GLY A 109 7.98 17.68 -3.54
C GLY A 109 8.15 17.79 -2.02
N ALA A 110 8.32 19.03 -1.56
CA ALA A 110 8.43 19.38 -0.16
C ALA A 110 7.03 19.56 0.45
N GLY A 111 6.54 18.57 1.17
CA GLY A 111 5.38 18.72 2.05
C GLY A 111 5.70 18.12 3.41
N SER A 112 4.83 18.36 4.39
CA SER A 112 4.92 17.73 5.72
C SER A 112 5.09 16.21 5.56
N GLN A 113 5.90 15.58 6.43
CA GLN A 113 5.97 14.12 6.46
C GLN A 113 4.53 13.57 6.51
N PRO A 114 4.22 12.51 5.74
CA PRO A 114 2.92 11.89 5.84
C PRO A 114 2.75 11.43 7.29
N GLY A 115 1.90 12.13 8.04
CA GLY A 115 1.50 11.68 9.36
C GLY A 115 0.88 10.29 9.20
N ALA A 116 1.17 9.37 10.13
CA ALA A 116 0.35 8.18 10.32
C ALA A 116 -1.11 8.65 10.28
N SER A 117 -1.90 8.13 9.34
CA SER A 117 -3.23 8.65 8.98
C SER A 117 -3.97 9.23 10.19
N GLY A 118 -3.82 10.53 10.40
CA GLY A 118 -4.74 11.30 11.22
C GLY A 118 -6.05 11.37 10.42
N PRO A 119 -7.20 11.44 11.10
CA PRO A 119 -8.48 11.45 10.40
C PRO A 119 -8.44 12.57 9.36
N LEU A 120 -8.83 12.24 8.12
CA LEU A 120 -9.24 13.23 7.14
C LEU A 120 -10.21 14.14 7.88
N LEU A 121 -9.80 15.39 8.13
CA LEU A 121 -10.58 16.35 8.90
C LEU A 121 -12.00 16.33 8.33
N ALA A 122 -12.94 15.89 9.16
CA ALA A 122 -14.35 15.97 8.86
C ALA A 122 -14.63 17.41 8.41
N LEU A 123 -15.27 17.53 7.26
CA LEU A 123 -15.95 18.73 6.84
C LEU A 123 -16.71 19.27 8.06
N GLU A 124 -16.30 20.42 8.57
CA GLU A 124 -16.81 20.97 9.82
C GLU A 124 -18.34 21.12 9.74
N ALA A 125 -19.05 20.36 10.56
CA ALA A 125 -20.43 20.62 10.92
C ALA A 125 -20.52 20.62 12.45
N ARG A 126 -20.36 21.83 12.98
CA ARG A 126 -20.89 22.41 14.23
C ARG A 126 -21.32 21.47 15.36
N ASP A 127 -20.67 21.73 16.51
CA ASP A 127 -21.16 21.66 17.89
C ASP A 127 -21.90 20.39 18.34
N ALA A 128 -21.21 19.56 19.15
CA ALA A 128 -21.72 19.13 20.46
C ALA A 128 -20.64 18.44 21.31
N GLN A 129 -20.66 18.79 22.59
CA GLN A 129 -19.82 18.35 23.71
C GLN A 129 -19.61 16.83 23.92
N SER A 130 -18.43 16.53 24.48
CA SER A 130 -18.14 15.61 25.60
C SER A 130 -17.56 14.21 25.33
N ALA A 131 -16.51 13.94 26.11
CA ALA A 131 -16.04 12.67 26.67
C ALA A 131 -15.17 11.71 25.82
N GLY A 132 -13.85 11.93 25.92
CA GLY A 132 -12.86 10.95 26.40
C GLY A 132 -12.64 9.62 25.66
N SER A 133 -11.45 9.42 25.09
CA SER A 133 -10.72 8.14 25.17
C SER A 133 -9.24 8.27 24.73
N ILE A 134 -8.35 8.10 25.72
CA ILE A 134 -7.07 7.36 25.79
C ILE A 134 -6.19 7.27 24.52
N SER A 135 -5.00 7.91 24.61
CA SER A 135 -3.87 7.80 23.67
C SER A 135 -3.01 6.55 23.92
N LEU A 136 -2.60 5.86 22.85
CA LEU A 136 -1.49 4.90 22.86
C LEU A 136 -0.19 5.62 22.43
N PRO A 137 0.91 5.53 23.19
CA PRO A 137 2.14 6.24 22.86
C PRO A 137 2.93 5.47 21.78
N LEU A 138 2.99 6.02 20.57
CA LEU A 138 3.90 5.59 19.50
C LEU A 138 5.27 6.29 19.65
N ALA A 139 5.83 6.29 20.86
CA ALA A 139 7.18 6.77 21.13
C ALA A 139 8.12 5.56 21.12
N GLY A 140 8.67 5.21 19.95
CA GLY A 140 9.53 4.04 19.85
C GLY A 140 10.35 3.86 18.57
N LEU A 141 10.31 4.79 17.60
CA LEU A 141 11.25 4.77 16.48
C LEU A 141 11.97 6.11 16.41
N ASN A 142 13.18 6.10 16.96
CA ASN A 142 14.21 7.11 16.74
C ASN A 142 15.41 6.39 16.11
N VAL A 143 15.96 7.06 15.08
CA VAL A 143 17.12 6.78 14.22
C VAL A 143 16.83 5.93 12.99
#